data_AF-A0A2T3G8R1-F1
#
_entry.id   AF-A0A2T3G8R1-F1
#
_cell.length_a   1.000
_cell.length_b   1.000
_cell.length_c   1.000
_cell.angle_alpha   90.00
_cell.angle_beta   90.00
_cell.angle_gamma   90.00
#
_symmetry.space_group_name_H-M   'P 1'
#
loop_
_entity.id
_entity.type
_entity.pdbx_description
1 polymer ?
#
loop_
_entity_poly.entity_id
_entity_poly.type
_entity_poly.pdbx_seq_one_letter_code
_entity_poly.pdbx_strand_id
1 'polypeptide(L)'
;MRITQRIAGLAAACAVMAAGAIMAPAAMADGCTLGVSTIAECFPDTVLARAVADTVHAEPTDMLSASAADSVTSLQLDEDDKALASLQGVNALHNLQSLSIAQTDATTLAGIEDSPKLAVLRIDRAEKLTDVDAVRSVPNLREVTLSYVPLTGVSAFHDMPNLEQLTLTHNRISGFDPLVNLPKLWSLNVTDQETEISVSLDKNVDLTIPAPSAMGRRADTITSITEGGVYNRTTGKITWPASVVKSGEFKLGWQITDITPYKTGMISGSLTIKVTIKGETKPDPEPTDMVNVYRLLNTRTGRHLYTTDENERAVLSAGGVWRDEAIAFRQPKTGAPVYRLARRGEHHWTASLVEYTALINHFGWTGENVAWYMDNDGPVAVYRLCSLKNGEHLYTKDFNEYQVLDARADWIGEGIAWHTR
;
A
#
# COMPACT_ATOMS: atom_id res chain seq x y z
N MET A 1 15.76 -56.31 -4.67
CA MET A 1 16.12 -56.91 -5.97
C MET A 1 15.16 -56.37 -7.03
N ARG A 2 15.65 -55.45 -7.87
CA ARG A 2 15.16 -54.97 -9.20
C ARG A 2 13.70 -54.49 -9.31
N ILE A 3 13.42 -53.18 -9.42
CA ILE A 3 13.55 -52.27 -10.60
C ILE A 3 12.61 -52.69 -11.76
N THR A 4 11.60 -51.87 -12.13
CA THR A 4 11.59 -50.98 -13.32
C THR A 4 10.28 -50.18 -13.47
N GLN A 5 10.42 -48.94 -13.97
CA GLN A 5 9.41 -47.95 -14.36
C GLN A 5 8.73 -48.24 -15.71
N ARG A 6 7.58 -47.58 -15.96
CA ARG A 6 7.11 -46.91 -17.22
C ARG A 6 5.79 -46.18 -16.83
N ILE A 7 5.65 -44.86 -16.76
CA ILE A 7 5.83 -43.71 -17.69
C ILE A 7 4.87 -43.71 -18.91
N ALA A 8 4.05 -42.63 -18.95
CA ALA A 8 3.45 -41.90 -20.09
C ALA A 8 2.01 -42.20 -20.57
N GLY A 9 1.24 -41.10 -20.71
CA GLY A 9 -0.05 -40.93 -21.41
C GLY A 9 -1.17 -40.51 -20.44
N LEU A 10 -1.78 -39.32 -20.45
CA LEU A 10 -2.17 -38.45 -21.56
C LEU A 10 -2.08 -36.96 -21.16
N ALA A 11 -1.60 -36.14 -22.10
CA ALA A 11 -1.87 -34.71 -22.17
C ALA A 11 -2.92 -34.46 -23.27
N ALA A 12 -3.69 -33.39 -23.08
CA ALA A 12 -4.45 -32.62 -24.08
C ALA A 12 -5.70 -33.25 -24.72
N ALA A 13 -6.87 -32.73 -24.33
CA ALA A 13 -7.94 -32.40 -25.28
C ALA A 13 -8.62 -31.09 -24.82
N CYS A 14 -8.27 -30.01 -25.50
CA CYS A 14 -9.01 -28.76 -25.57
C CYS A 14 -10.01 -28.88 -26.72
N ALA A 15 -11.30 -28.59 -26.50
CA ALA A 15 -12.23 -27.94 -27.45
C ALA A 15 -13.72 -28.21 -27.13
N VAL A 16 -14.43 -27.10 -26.88
CA VAL A 16 -15.82 -26.81 -27.30
C VAL A 16 -16.96 -27.63 -26.66
N MET A 17 -17.68 -26.98 -25.73
CA MET A 17 -19.14 -26.87 -25.80
C MET A 17 -19.55 -25.47 -25.33
N ALA A 18 -19.95 -24.64 -26.28
CA ALA A 18 -20.71 -23.43 -26.06
C ALA A 18 -22.21 -23.77 -26.00
N ALA A 19 -22.93 -23.13 -25.09
CA ALA A 19 -24.29 -22.59 -25.22
C ALA A 19 -25.09 -22.79 -23.92
N GLY A 20 -25.61 -21.69 -23.39
CA GLY A 20 -26.77 -21.71 -22.50
C GLY A 20 -26.50 -21.46 -21.01
N ALA A 21 -25.60 -20.56 -20.64
CA ALA A 21 -25.75 -19.87 -19.37
C ALA A 21 -26.61 -18.63 -19.64
N ILE A 22 -27.90 -18.73 -19.28
CA ILE A 22 -28.72 -17.54 -19.04
C ILE A 22 -27.95 -16.75 -17.97
N MET A 23 -27.36 -15.61 -18.36
CA MET A 23 -26.84 -14.66 -17.38
C MET A 23 -28.00 -14.31 -16.47
N ALA A 24 -27.92 -14.75 -15.21
CA ALA A 24 -28.74 -14.16 -14.17
C ALA A 24 -28.45 -12.65 -14.17
N PRO A 25 -29.46 -11.78 -13.93
CA PRO A 25 -29.18 -10.36 -13.79
C PRO A 25 -28.17 -10.21 -12.65
N ALA A 26 -27.06 -9.54 -12.92
CA ALA A 26 -26.21 -9.03 -11.85
C ALA A 26 -27.14 -8.26 -10.91
N ALA A 27 -27.12 -8.62 -9.63
CA ALA A 27 -27.86 -7.87 -8.62
C ALA A 27 -27.34 -6.43 -8.69
N MET A 28 -28.19 -5.52 -9.18
CA MET A 28 -27.87 -4.10 -9.30
C MET A 28 -27.59 -3.52 -7.91
N ALA A 29 -26.79 -2.46 -7.86
CA ALA A 29 -26.63 -1.62 -6.67
C ALA A 29 -27.95 -1.46 -5.93
N ASP A 30 -27.99 -1.83 -4.64
CA ASP A 30 -29.18 -1.83 -3.78
C ASP A 30 -30.01 -0.54 -4.00
N GLY A 31 -31.06 -0.60 -4.82
CA GLY A 31 -31.99 0.51 -5.07
C GLY A 31 -32.28 0.93 -6.53
N CYS A 32 -31.43 0.61 -7.51
CA CYS A 32 -31.69 0.99 -8.91
C CYS A 32 -32.39 -0.12 -9.71
N THR A 33 -33.60 0.15 -10.22
CA THR A 33 -34.29 -0.73 -11.17
C THR A 33 -34.59 0.04 -12.46
N LEU A 34 -33.89 -0.29 -13.55
CA LEU A 34 -34.05 0.39 -14.84
C LEU A 34 -35.49 0.32 -15.35
N GLY A 35 -36.03 1.47 -15.74
CA GLY A 35 -37.43 1.62 -16.16
C GLY A 35 -38.43 1.67 -15.01
N VAL A 36 -37.98 1.76 -13.75
CA VAL A 36 -38.81 1.93 -12.56
C VAL A 36 -38.28 3.08 -11.69
N SER A 37 -37.00 3.06 -11.36
CA SER A 37 -36.34 4.10 -10.57
C SER A 37 -36.04 5.34 -11.41
N THR A 38 -36.10 6.50 -10.76
CA THR A 38 -35.60 7.76 -11.31
C THR A 38 -34.07 7.78 -11.37
N ILE A 39 -33.50 8.70 -12.15
CA ILE A 39 -32.05 8.88 -12.22
C ILE A 39 -31.49 9.20 -10.82
N ALA A 40 -32.13 10.09 -10.06
CA ALA A 40 -31.69 10.45 -8.70
C ALA A 40 -31.80 9.29 -7.68
N GLU A 41 -32.72 8.34 -7.90
CA GLU A 41 -32.78 7.12 -7.08
C GLU A 41 -31.68 6.12 -7.46
N CYS A 42 -31.31 6.05 -8.74
CA CYS A 42 -30.22 5.19 -9.21
C CYS A 42 -28.83 5.74 -8.85
N PHE A 43 -28.69 7.07 -8.78
CA PHE A 43 -27.44 7.76 -8.43
C PHE A 43 -27.72 8.71 -7.25
N PRO A 44 -27.57 8.26 -6.00
CA PRO A 44 -27.94 9.06 -4.82
C PRO A 44 -27.14 10.36 -4.65
N ASP A 45 -25.95 10.44 -5.26
CA ASP A 45 -25.16 11.67 -5.30
C ASP A 45 -25.76 12.63 -6.33
N THR A 46 -26.08 13.85 -5.91
CA THR A 46 -26.77 14.83 -6.78
C THR A 46 -25.91 15.28 -7.96
N VAL A 47 -24.59 15.31 -7.80
CA VAL A 47 -23.67 15.68 -8.87
C VAL A 47 -23.63 14.55 -9.90
N LEU A 48 -23.50 13.31 -9.44
CA LEU A 48 -23.53 12.14 -10.33
C LEU A 48 -24.87 11.99 -11.05
N ALA A 49 -25.99 12.13 -10.34
CA ALA A 49 -27.33 12.07 -10.91
C ALA A 49 -27.51 13.11 -12.03
N ARG A 50 -27.05 14.34 -11.78
CA ARG A 50 -27.11 15.41 -12.77
C ARG A 50 -26.23 15.12 -13.97
N ALA A 51 -24.99 14.68 -13.77
CA ALA A 51 -24.07 14.35 -14.87
C ALA A 51 -24.65 13.24 -15.77
N VAL A 52 -25.27 12.23 -15.17
CA VAL A 52 -25.97 11.18 -15.93
C VAL A 52 -27.19 11.73 -16.66
N ALA A 53 -28.03 12.52 -15.97
CA ALA A 53 -29.23 13.14 -16.55
C ALA A 53 -28.89 14.01 -17.77
N ASP A 54 -27.87 14.86 -17.65
CA ASP A 54 -27.39 15.73 -18.73
C ASP A 54 -26.89 14.90 -19.93
N THR A 55 -26.16 13.80 -19.66
CA THR A 55 -25.65 12.88 -20.69
C THR A 55 -26.77 12.21 -21.49
N VAL A 56 -27.89 11.86 -20.83
CA VAL A 56 -29.05 11.24 -21.47
C VAL A 56 -30.15 12.23 -21.87
N HIS A 57 -29.88 13.53 -21.75
CA HIS A 57 -30.81 14.63 -22.05
C HIS A 57 -32.14 14.54 -21.30
N ALA A 58 -32.07 14.28 -19.99
CA ALA A 58 -33.21 14.16 -19.08
C ALA A 58 -32.99 14.98 -17.81
N GLU A 59 -33.97 14.96 -16.90
CA GLU A 59 -33.85 15.53 -15.55
C GLU A 59 -33.59 14.44 -14.51
N PRO A 60 -32.94 14.73 -13.37
CA PRO A 60 -32.71 13.75 -12.30
C PRO A 60 -33.98 13.07 -11.78
N THR A 61 -35.14 13.73 -11.91
CA THR A 61 -36.46 13.18 -11.52
C THR A 61 -37.08 12.26 -12.55
N ASP A 62 -36.54 12.19 -13.77
CA ASP A 62 -37.04 11.32 -14.82
C ASP A 62 -36.62 9.87 -14.57
N MET A 63 -37.41 8.93 -15.11
CA MET A 63 -37.11 7.49 -15.01
C MET A 63 -35.90 7.11 -15.87
N LEU A 64 -34.95 6.37 -15.30
CA LEU A 64 -33.81 5.86 -16.05
C LEU A 64 -34.22 4.61 -16.83
N SER A 65 -34.53 4.75 -18.12
CA SER A 65 -34.79 3.60 -18.98
C SER A 65 -33.52 2.79 -19.27
N ALA A 66 -33.67 1.50 -19.58
CA ALA A 66 -32.53 0.66 -19.97
C ALA A 66 -31.81 1.19 -21.21
N SER A 67 -32.54 1.68 -22.22
CA SER A 67 -31.94 2.30 -23.41
C SER A 67 -31.15 3.57 -23.10
N ALA A 68 -31.62 4.37 -22.14
CA ALA A 68 -30.90 5.58 -21.71
C ALA A 68 -29.61 5.20 -20.97
N ALA A 69 -29.68 4.29 -19.98
CA ALA A 69 -28.50 3.79 -19.28
C ALA A 69 -27.48 3.14 -20.24
N ASP A 70 -27.95 2.33 -21.18
CA ASP A 70 -27.13 1.67 -22.19
C ASP A 70 -26.52 2.64 -23.23
N SER A 71 -27.08 3.84 -23.39
CA SER A 71 -26.52 4.86 -24.28
C SER A 71 -25.29 5.56 -23.70
N VAL A 72 -25.10 5.50 -22.38
CA VAL A 72 -23.96 6.13 -21.70
C VAL A 72 -22.72 5.24 -21.85
N THR A 73 -21.84 5.60 -22.78
CA THR A 73 -20.56 4.90 -22.98
C THR A 73 -19.36 5.63 -22.39
N SER A 74 -19.51 6.92 -22.08
CA SER A 74 -18.49 7.74 -21.44
C SER A 74 -19.17 8.74 -20.53
N LEU A 75 -18.62 8.94 -19.34
CA LEU A 75 -19.08 9.93 -18.37
C LEU A 75 -17.89 10.79 -17.95
N GLN A 76 -18.07 12.10 -17.99
CA GLN A 76 -17.04 13.07 -17.62
C GLN A 76 -17.64 14.04 -16.60
N LEU A 77 -16.97 14.18 -15.46
CA LEU A 77 -17.26 15.15 -14.42
C LEU A 77 -16.07 16.11 -14.33
N ASP A 78 -16.34 17.41 -14.35
CA ASP A 78 -15.31 18.45 -14.43
C ASP A 78 -14.97 19.05 -13.05
N GLU A 79 -14.22 20.15 -13.02
CA GLU A 79 -13.77 20.78 -11.76
C GLU A 79 -14.93 21.45 -10.99
N ASP A 80 -16.03 21.80 -11.66
CA ASP A 80 -17.22 22.37 -11.03
C ASP A 80 -18.01 21.29 -10.26
N ASP A 81 -17.82 20.01 -10.61
CA ASP A 81 -18.44 18.83 -10.01
C ASP A 81 -17.71 18.31 -8.75
N LYS A 82 -16.76 19.07 -8.18
CA LYS A 82 -15.94 18.67 -7.03
C LYS A 82 -16.69 18.14 -5.81
N ALA A 83 -17.97 18.50 -5.65
CA ALA A 83 -18.81 18.06 -4.55
C ALA A 83 -19.28 16.60 -4.67
N LEU A 84 -18.95 15.92 -5.78
CA LEU A 84 -19.16 14.48 -5.94
C LEU A 84 -18.51 13.74 -4.76
N ALA A 85 -19.32 13.07 -3.95
CA ALA A 85 -18.90 12.37 -2.74
C ALA A 85 -19.08 10.84 -2.84
N SER A 86 -19.85 10.36 -3.82
CA SER A 86 -20.12 8.93 -4.01
C SER A 86 -20.24 8.55 -5.49
N LEU A 87 -19.70 7.39 -5.85
CA LEU A 87 -19.86 6.78 -7.19
C LEU A 87 -20.97 5.72 -7.21
N GLN A 88 -21.78 5.64 -6.16
CA GLN A 88 -22.87 4.66 -6.06
C GLN A 88 -23.79 4.74 -7.29
N GLY A 89 -24.02 3.58 -7.91
CA GLY A 89 -24.91 3.45 -9.07
C GLY A 89 -24.20 3.48 -10.42
N VAL A 90 -22.91 3.85 -10.50
CA VAL A 90 -22.14 3.85 -11.77
C VAL A 90 -22.21 2.49 -12.47
N ASN A 91 -22.18 1.39 -11.72
CA ASN A 91 -22.30 0.03 -12.27
C ASN A 91 -23.63 -0.26 -12.99
N ALA A 92 -24.68 0.56 -12.80
CA ALA A 92 -25.93 0.48 -13.58
C ALA A 92 -25.76 0.90 -15.06
N LEU A 93 -24.70 1.65 -15.36
CA LEU A 93 -24.35 2.07 -16.73
C LEU A 93 -23.57 0.94 -17.41
N HIS A 94 -24.25 -0.14 -17.80
CA HIS A 94 -23.62 -1.38 -18.28
C HIS A 94 -22.73 -1.20 -19.52
N ASN A 95 -22.94 -0.14 -20.30
CA ASN A 95 -22.13 0.16 -21.49
C ASN A 95 -21.04 1.21 -21.26
N LEU A 96 -20.86 1.70 -20.02
CA LEU A 96 -19.84 2.67 -19.68
C LEU A 96 -18.45 2.07 -19.93
N GLN A 97 -17.65 2.74 -20.77
CA GLN A 97 -16.30 2.34 -21.14
C GLN A 97 -15.24 3.25 -20.54
N SER A 98 -15.60 4.52 -20.29
CA SER A 98 -14.69 5.54 -19.77
C SER A 98 -15.38 6.38 -18.70
N LEU A 99 -14.76 6.47 -17.53
CA LEU A 99 -15.16 7.39 -16.46
C LEU A 99 -13.99 8.34 -16.20
N SER A 100 -14.24 9.65 -16.33
CA SER A 100 -13.26 10.70 -16.06
C SER A 100 -13.82 11.69 -15.04
N ILE A 101 -13.09 11.93 -13.97
CA ILE A 101 -13.49 12.82 -12.87
C ILE A 101 -12.32 13.77 -12.61
N ALA A 102 -12.48 15.07 -12.86
CA ALA A 102 -11.38 16.03 -12.71
C ALA A 102 -11.10 16.42 -11.25
N GLN A 103 -12.13 16.42 -10.40
CA GLN A 103 -12.03 16.68 -8.98
C GLN A 103 -13.19 16.01 -8.24
N THR A 104 -12.95 15.46 -7.05
CA THR A 104 -14.00 14.82 -6.24
C THR A 104 -13.68 14.83 -4.76
N ASP A 105 -14.72 14.89 -3.93
CA ASP A 105 -14.69 14.71 -2.49
C ASP A 105 -14.91 13.25 -2.05
N ALA A 106 -15.04 12.32 -3.00
CA ALA A 106 -15.21 10.90 -2.73
C ALA A 106 -14.01 10.35 -1.94
N THR A 107 -14.30 9.54 -0.92
CA THR A 107 -13.28 8.91 -0.07
C THR A 107 -12.93 7.50 -0.53
N THR A 108 -13.81 6.89 -1.33
CA THR A 108 -13.71 5.54 -1.88
C THR A 108 -14.22 5.51 -3.32
N LEU A 109 -13.85 4.48 -4.07
CA LEU A 109 -14.38 4.20 -5.41
C LEU A 109 -15.60 3.26 -5.42
N ALA A 110 -16.18 2.98 -4.25
CA ALA A 110 -17.40 2.17 -4.15
C ALA A 110 -18.51 2.69 -5.08
N GLY A 111 -19.15 1.77 -5.79
CA GLY A 111 -20.17 2.01 -6.82
C GLY A 111 -19.73 1.71 -8.25
N ILE A 112 -18.42 1.54 -8.50
CA ILE A 112 -17.88 1.15 -9.83
C ILE A 112 -17.70 -0.37 -9.98
N GLU A 113 -17.83 -1.14 -8.90
CA GLU A 113 -17.62 -2.59 -8.91
C GLU A 113 -18.49 -3.28 -9.97
N ASP A 114 -17.97 -4.35 -10.54
CA ASP A 114 -18.65 -5.18 -11.54
C ASP A 114 -19.09 -4.43 -12.82
N SER A 115 -18.64 -3.18 -13.02
CA SER A 115 -18.87 -2.42 -14.25
C SER A 115 -18.33 -3.20 -15.46
N PRO A 116 -19.21 -3.79 -16.30
CA PRO A 116 -18.79 -4.90 -17.15
C PRO A 116 -18.01 -4.45 -18.37
N LYS A 117 -18.07 -3.17 -18.75
CA LYS A 117 -17.36 -2.62 -19.91
C LYS A 117 -16.39 -1.48 -19.56
N LEU A 118 -16.29 -1.09 -18.29
CA LEU A 118 -15.42 0.01 -17.88
C LEU A 118 -13.96 -0.40 -18.11
N ALA A 119 -13.31 0.35 -19.00
CA ALA A 119 -11.97 0.07 -19.47
C ALA A 119 -10.98 1.16 -19.09
N VAL A 120 -11.47 2.40 -18.95
CA VAL A 120 -10.65 3.57 -18.64
C VAL A 120 -11.24 4.28 -17.43
N LEU A 121 -10.43 4.42 -16.38
CA LEU A 121 -10.76 5.21 -15.20
C LEU A 121 -9.72 6.33 -15.05
N ARG A 122 -10.17 7.57 -15.06
CA ARG A 122 -9.32 8.73 -14.77
C ARG A 122 -9.93 9.54 -13.65
N ILE A 123 -9.18 9.70 -12.57
CA ILE A 123 -9.55 10.56 -11.46
C ILE A 123 -8.37 11.47 -11.20
N ASP A 124 -8.64 12.76 -11.25
CA ASP A 124 -7.70 13.81 -10.87
C ASP A 124 -8.19 14.51 -9.60
N ARG A 125 -7.26 15.11 -8.86
CA ARG A 125 -7.51 15.94 -7.67
C ARG A 125 -8.56 15.38 -6.70
N ALA A 126 -8.36 14.15 -6.24
CA ALA A 126 -9.21 13.53 -5.23
C ALA A 126 -8.48 13.50 -3.86
N GLU A 127 -8.39 14.66 -3.21
CA GLU A 127 -7.58 14.84 -1.99
C GLU A 127 -8.06 14.02 -0.77
N LYS A 128 -9.29 13.51 -0.81
CA LYS A 128 -9.90 12.68 0.25
C LYS A 128 -9.95 11.20 -0.11
N LEU A 129 -9.63 10.83 -1.35
CA LEU A 129 -9.72 9.46 -1.83
C LEU A 129 -8.55 8.65 -1.27
N THR A 130 -8.87 7.70 -0.39
CA THR A 130 -7.87 6.87 0.29
C THR A 130 -8.08 5.38 0.02
N ASP A 131 -9.30 5.00 -0.31
CA ASP A 131 -9.67 3.63 -0.66
C ASP A 131 -9.98 3.53 -2.16
N VAL A 132 -9.18 2.74 -2.86
CA VAL A 132 -9.35 2.51 -4.30
C VAL A 132 -9.53 1.03 -4.61
N ASP A 133 -9.82 0.19 -3.61
CA ASP A 133 -9.87 -1.27 -3.78
C ASP A 133 -10.97 -1.74 -4.75
N ALA A 134 -12.02 -0.94 -4.95
CA ALA A 134 -13.10 -1.24 -5.91
C ALA A 134 -12.61 -1.49 -7.34
N VAL A 135 -11.45 -0.92 -7.75
CA VAL A 135 -10.86 -1.14 -9.08
C VAL A 135 -10.55 -2.62 -9.36
N ARG A 136 -10.32 -3.42 -8.31
CA ARG A 136 -10.04 -4.87 -8.42
C ARG A 136 -11.23 -5.67 -8.94
N SER A 137 -12.44 -5.18 -8.67
CA SER A 137 -13.69 -5.81 -9.07
C SER A 137 -14.16 -5.35 -10.45
N VAL A 138 -13.38 -4.54 -11.17
CA VAL A 138 -13.70 -4.07 -12.52
C VAL A 138 -13.00 -4.95 -13.55
N PRO A 139 -13.70 -5.91 -14.20
CA PRO A 139 -13.05 -7.02 -14.92
C PRO A 139 -12.28 -6.61 -16.18
N ASN A 140 -12.65 -5.48 -16.79
CA ASN A 140 -12.11 -5.02 -18.08
C ASN A 140 -11.26 -3.75 -17.98
N LEU A 141 -10.88 -3.34 -16.76
CA LEU A 141 -10.09 -2.15 -16.55
C LEU A 141 -8.67 -2.33 -17.14
N ARG A 142 -8.31 -1.48 -18.10
CA ARG A 142 -7.03 -1.53 -18.83
C ARG A 142 -6.18 -0.29 -18.60
N GLU A 143 -6.79 0.85 -18.31
CA GLU A 143 -6.10 2.10 -18.07
C GLU A 143 -6.65 2.76 -16.81
N VAL A 144 -5.73 3.05 -15.88
CA VAL A 144 -6.04 3.76 -14.65
C VAL A 144 -5.12 4.95 -14.49
N THR A 145 -5.71 6.12 -14.31
CA THR A 145 -5.02 7.36 -13.92
C THR A 145 -5.61 7.85 -12.61
N LEU A 146 -4.79 7.92 -11.55
CA LEU A 146 -5.14 8.53 -10.27
C LEU A 146 -4.08 9.58 -9.92
N SER A 147 -4.31 10.82 -10.34
CA SER A 147 -3.38 11.93 -10.17
C SER A 147 -3.82 12.84 -9.02
N TYR A 148 -2.87 13.38 -8.26
CA TYR A 148 -3.17 14.25 -7.10
C TYR A 148 -4.14 13.59 -6.10
N VAL A 149 -3.85 12.33 -5.78
CA VAL A 149 -4.57 11.53 -4.77
C VAL A 149 -3.59 11.24 -3.62
N PRO A 150 -4.01 11.21 -2.35
CA PRO A 150 -3.09 10.96 -1.23
C PRO A 150 -2.74 9.46 -1.07
N LEU A 151 -2.62 8.68 -2.15
CA LEU A 151 -2.30 7.25 -2.04
C LEU A 151 -0.91 7.06 -1.45
N THR A 152 -0.80 6.17 -0.46
CA THR A 152 0.47 5.80 0.18
C THR A 152 1.03 4.48 -0.32
N GLY A 153 0.22 3.71 -1.06
CA GLY A 153 0.57 2.39 -1.57
C GLY A 153 -0.26 2.00 -2.79
N VAL A 154 0.06 0.84 -3.36
CA VAL A 154 -0.46 0.34 -4.65
C VAL A 154 -1.05 -1.07 -4.53
N SER A 155 -1.44 -1.49 -3.33
CA SER A 155 -2.00 -2.83 -3.08
C SER A 155 -3.28 -3.11 -3.87
N ALA A 156 -4.09 -2.08 -4.11
CA ALA A 156 -5.31 -2.17 -4.92
C ALA A 156 -5.05 -2.63 -6.36
N PHE A 157 -3.84 -2.47 -6.87
CA PHE A 157 -3.49 -2.85 -8.24
C PHE A 157 -2.92 -4.26 -8.35
N HIS A 158 -2.81 -5.00 -7.25
CA HIS A 158 -2.38 -6.40 -7.25
C HIS A 158 -3.38 -7.27 -8.04
N ASP A 159 -2.87 -8.24 -8.80
CA ASP A 159 -3.69 -9.20 -9.58
C ASP A 159 -4.68 -8.57 -10.57
N MET A 160 -4.30 -7.49 -11.27
CA MET A 160 -5.10 -6.95 -12.37
C MET A 160 -4.64 -7.49 -13.74
N PRO A 161 -5.22 -8.61 -14.25
CA PRO A 161 -4.70 -9.31 -15.42
C PRO A 161 -4.85 -8.56 -16.74
N ASN A 162 -5.69 -7.52 -16.76
CA ASN A 162 -6.00 -6.72 -17.94
C ASN A 162 -5.42 -5.30 -17.90
N LEU A 163 -4.78 -4.89 -16.79
CA LEU A 163 -4.21 -3.55 -16.67
C LEU A 163 -3.00 -3.42 -17.60
N GLU A 164 -3.06 -2.43 -18.49
CA GLU A 164 -2.08 -2.15 -19.54
C GLU A 164 -1.30 -0.86 -19.27
N GLN A 165 -1.98 0.14 -18.69
CA GLN A 165 -1.41 1.45 -18.40
C GLN A 165 -1.82 1.90 -16.98
N LEU A 166 -0.84 2.33 -16.20
CA LEU A 166 -1.05 2.85 -14.85
C LEU A 166 -0.32 4.18 -14.66
N THR A 167 -1.06 5.23 -14.34
CA THR A 167 -0.54 6.57 -14.03
C THR A 167 -0.96 6.98 -12.63
N LEU A 168 0.01 7.24 -11.74
CA LEU A 168 -0.21 7.58 -10.33
C LEU A 168 0.62 8.82 -9.94
N THR A 169 0.58 9.87 -10.75
CA THR A 169 1.44 11.05 -10.53
C THR A 169 0.97 11.89 -9.34
N HIS A 170 1.88 12.59 -8.66
CA HIS A 170 1.54 13.44 -7.52
C HIS A 170 0.78 12.70 -6.39
N ASN A 171 1.31 11.55 -5.97
CA ASN A 171 0.81 10.77 -4.84
C ASN A 171 1.87 10.73 -3.71
N ARG A 172 1.69 9.86 -2.71
CA ARG A 172 2.62 9.67 -1.57
C ARG A 172 3.13 8.22 -1.49
N ILE A 173 3.27 7.56 -2.63
CA ILE A 173 3.57 6.13 -2.71
C ILE A 173 5.05 5.90 -2.38
N SER A 174 5.31 5.01 -1.44
CA SER A 174 6.67 4.61 -1.04
C SER A 174 7.00 3.14 -1.31
N GLY A 175 5.98 2.28 -1.49
CA GLY A 175 6.13 0.85 -1.79
C GLY A 175 5.48 0.46 -3.12
N PHE A 176 6.20 -0.32 -3.94
CA PHE A 176 5.83 -0.61 -5.33
C PHE A 176 5.74 -2.12 -5.66
N ASP A 177 6.01 -2.99 -4.68
CA ASP A 177 6.11 -4.43 -4.87
C ASP A 177 4.86 -5.08 -5.52
N PRO A 178 3.62 -4.64 -5.23
CA PRO A 178 2.43 -5.18 -5.90
C PRO A 178 2.41 -5.02 -7.42
N LEU A 179 3.21 -4.10 -7.99
CA LEU A 179 3.22 -3.84 -9.43
C LEU A 179 4.16 -4.77 -10.22
N VAL A 180 5.10 -5.47 -9.55
CA VAL A 180 6.23 -6.18 -10.19
C VAL A 180 5.80 -7.26 -11.19
N ASN A 181 4.60 -7.84 -11.05
CA ASN A 181 4.16 -9.02 -11.80
C ASN A 181 2.87 -8.82 -12.61
N LEU A 182 2.49 -7.58 -12.94
CA LEU A 182 1.29 -7.36 -13.75
C LEU A 182 1.51 -7.79 -15.20
N PRO A 183 0.77 -8.81 -15.69
CA PRO A 183 1.16 -9.56 -16.89
C PRO A 183 1.02 -8.77 -18.20
N LYS A 184 0.17 -7.74 -18.23
CA LYS A 184 -0.09 -6.91 -19.42
C LYS A 184 0.38 -5.46 -19.26
N LEU A 185 0.84 -5.06 -18.08
CA LEU A 185 1.22 -3.69 -17.81
C LEU A 185 2.46 -3.35 -18.65
N TRP A 186 2.33 -2.40 -19.57
CA TRP A 186 3.40 -1.98 -20.45
C TRP A 186 3.75 -0.50 -20.29
N SER A 187 2.87 0.30 -19.70
CA SER A 187 3.14 1.69 -19.30
C SER A 187 2.94 1.88 -17.80
N LEU A 188 3.96 2.39 -17.12
CA LEU A 188 3.91 2.71 -15.69
C LEU A 188 4.50 4.09 -15.42
N ASN A 189 3.65 5.05 -15.10
CA ASN A 189 4.06 6.41 -14.79
C ASN A 189 3.71 6.76 -13.34
N VAL A 190 4.71 6.79 -12.46
CA VAL A 190 4.54 7.08 -11.02
C VAL A 190 5.52 8.16 -10.60
N THR A 191 5.36 9.33 -11.20
CA THR A 191 6.23 10.49 -10.95
C THR A 191 5.71 11.35 -9.83
N ASP A 192 6.59 12.20 -9.32
CA ASP A 192 6.25 13.26 -8.38
C ASP A 192 5.63 12.72 -7.08
N GLN A 193 6.13 11.58 -6.61
CA GLN A 193 5.75 11.04 -5.31
C GLN A 193 6.34 11.89 -4.19
N GLU A 194 5.52 12.34 -3.26
CA GLU A 194 5.95 13.12 -2.10
C GLU A 194 5.89 12.26 -0.85
N THR A 195 7.05 11.85 -0.35
CA THR A 195 7.17 10.96 0.80
C THR A 195 7.91 11.64 1.94
N GLU A 196 7.65 11.20 3.16
CA GLU A 196 8.28 11.73 4.36
C GLU A 196 8.69 10.61 5.29
N ILE A 197 9.87 10.76 5.92
CA ILE A 197 10.32 9.91 7.02
C ILE A 197 10.80 10.78 8.18
N SER A 198 10.67 10.26 9.40
CA SER A 198 11.21 10.88 10.61
C SER A 198 12.42 10.10 11.12
N VAL A 199 13.49 10.81 11.45
CA VAL A 199 14.73 10.23 11.99
C VAL A 199 15.08 10.92 13.29
N SER A 200 15.17 10.15 14.37
CA SER A 200 15.61 10.63 15.67
C SER A 200 17.04 10.19 15.95
N LEU A 201 17.93 11.14 16.23
CA LEU A 201 19.35 10.90 16.54
C LEU A 201 19.64 11.30 17.99
N ASP A 202 20.42 10.50 18.72
CA ASP A 202 20.79 10.84 20.10
C ASP A 202 21.92 11.90 20.18
N LYS A 203 22.61 12.15 19.07
CA LYS A 203 23.68 13.14 18.91
C LYS A 203 23.94 13.38 17.42
N ASN A 204 24.69 14.43 17.10
CA ASN A 204 25.11 14.72 15.72
C ASN A 204 26.06 13.62 15.24
N VAL A 205 25.57 12.78 14.34
CA VAL A 205 26.32 11.73 13.63
C VAL A 205 26.01 11.83 12.14
N ASP A 206 26.81 11.15 11.32
CA ASP A 206 26.51 11.03 9.90
C ASP A 206 25.11 10.40 9.72
N LEU A 207 24.24 11.09 8.97
CA LEU A 207 22.93 10.58 8.62
C LEU A 207 23.06 9.85 7.28
N THR A 208 22.91 8.53 7.30
CA THR A 208 22.99 7.71 6.08
C THR A 208 21.66 7.03 5.83
N ILE A 209 20.94 7.32 4.77
CA ILE A 209 19.69 6.62 4.42
C ILE A 209 19.83 5.77 3.15
N PRO A 210 19.02 4.73 2.94
CA PRO A 210 18.89 4.12 1.62
C PRO A 210 18.31 5.15 0.64
N ALA A 211 18.82 5.16 -0.59
CA ALA A 211 18.17 5.90 -1.67
C ALA A 211 16.78 5.28 -1.95
N PRO A 212 15.76 6.09 -2.30
CA PRO A 212 14.46 5.57 -2.71
C PRO A 212 14.56 4.49 -3.78
N SER A 213 13.68 3.51 -3.68
CA SER A 213 13.68 2.33 -4.55
C SER A 213 12.27 1.91 -4.91
N ALA A 214 12.12 1.33 -6.10
CA ALA A 214 10.87 0.77 -6.57
C ALA A 214 11.15 -0.55 -7.31
N MET A 215 10.36 -1.58 -7.06
CA MET A 215 10.40 -2.85 -7.82
C MET A 215 11.81 -3.46 -7.90
N GLY A 216 12.52 -3.48 -6.76
CA GLY A 216 13.89 -4.00 -6.67
C GLY A 216 14.98 -3.11 -7.30
N ARG A 217 14.63 -1.90 -7.74
CA ARG A 217 15.56 -0.95 -8.38
C ARG A 217 15.73 0.28 -7.50
N ARG A 218 16.96 0.73 -7.35
CA ARG A 218 17.29 1.97 -6.63
C ARG A 218 17.22 3.16 -7.59
N ALA A 219 17.00 4.35 -7.04
CA ALA A 219 17.15 5.60 -7.79
C ALA A 219 18.47 5.61 -8.58
N ASP A 220 18.39 5.72 -9.91
CA ASP A 220 19.58 5.84 -10.75
C ASP A 220 20.12 7.27 -10.78
N THR A 221 19.25 8.23 -10.45
CA THR A 221 19.50 9.66 -10.48
C THR A 221 18.92 10.33 -9.24
N ILE A 222 19.74 11.13 -8.56
CA ILE A 222 19.31 12.05 -7.51
C ILE A 222 19.29 13.44 -8.14
N THR A 223 18.10 14.01 -8.31
CA THR A 223 17.87 15.26 -9.04
C THR A 223 18.13 16.49 -8.18
N SER A 224 17.98 16.36 -6.86
CA SER A 224 18.31 17.41 -5.89
C SER A 224 18.65 16.78 -4.55
N ILE A 225 19.48 17.47 -3.76
CA ILE A 225 19.79 17.09 -2.38
C ILE A 225 20.14 18.33 -1.57
N THR A 226 19.43 18.56 -0.46
CA THR A 226 19.70 19.71 0.43
C THR A 226 20.89 19.42 1.35
N GLU A 227 21.45 20.47 1.95
CA GLU A 227 22.49 20.39 2.99
C GLU A 227 23.73 19.54 2.60
N GLY A 228 24.04 19.42 1.31
CA GLY A 228 25.29 18.81 0.84
C GLY A 228 25.38 17.29 0.98
N GLY A 229 24.24 16.58 1.05
CA GLY A 229 24.25 15.12 1.08
C GLY A 229 24.87 14.51 -0.18
N VAL A 230 25.48 13.33 -0.04
CA VAL A 230 26.21 12.65 -1.11
C VAL A 230 25.56 11.31 -1.41
N TYR A 231 25.16 11.10 -2.66
CA TYR A 231 24.66 9.82 -3.13
C TYR A 231 25.80 8.91 -3.61
N ASN A 232 25.93 7.74 -2.98
CA ASN A 232 26.81 6.68 -3.44
C ASN A 232 26.01 5.64 -4.24
N ARG A 233 26.10 5.69 -5.56
CA ARG A 233 25.41 4.77 -6.48
C ARG A 233 25.83 3.30 -6.33
N THR A 234 27.04 3.04 -5.84
CA THR A 234 27.53 1.66 -5.64
C THR A 234 26.85 1.01 -4.44
N THR A 235 26.69 1.75 -3.35
CA THR A 235 26.05 1.24 -2.13
C THR A 235 24.54 1.50 -2.11
N GLY A 236 24.06 2.41 -2.96
CA GLY A 236 22.67 2.83 -2.98
C GLY A 236 22.26 3.63 -1.74
N LYS A 237 23.20 4.33 -1.12
CA LYS A 237 23.00 5.10 0.12
C LYS A 237 23.27 6.57 -0.10
N ILE A 238 22.55 7.41 0.63
CA ILE A 238 22.71 8.86 0.67
C ILE A 238 23.23 9.22 2.06
N THR A 239 24.33 9.98 2.13
CA THR A 239 25.00 10.33 3.40
C THR A 239 25.11 11.83 3.57
N TRP A 240 24.68 12.35 4.71
CA TRP A 240 25.00 13.69 5.20
C TRP A 240 26.03 13.58 6.33
N PRO A 241 27.17 14.29 6.24
CA PRO A 241 28.18 14.25 7.29
C PRO A 241 27.66 14.89 8.58
N ALA A 242 28.13 14.44 9.73
CA ALA A 242 27.74 14.93 11.05
C ALA A 242 27.87 16.46 11.21
N SER A 243 28.77 17.08 10.43
CA SER A 243 28.99 18.54 10.41
C SER A 243 27.82 19.35 9.89
N VAL A 244 26.92 18.76 9.07
CA VAL A 244 25.73 19.44 8.52
C VAL A 244 24.43 18.93 9.15
N VAL A 245 24.46 17.76 9.79
CA VAL A 245 23.30 17.15 10.44
C VAL A 245 22.88 17.98 11.66
N LYS A 246 21.65 18.45 11.64
CA LYS A 246 20.98 19.27 12.66
C LYS A 246 19.50 18.93 12.69
N SER A 247 18.78 19.29 13.75
CA SER A 247 17.32 19.15 13.76
C SER A 247 16.71 20.02 12.65
N GLY A 248 15.77 19.46 11.89
CA GLY A 248 15.15 20.15 10.74
C GLY A 248 14.82 19.21 9.59
N GLU A 249 14.52 19.79 8.42
CA GLU A 249 14.14 19.04 7.21
C GLU A 249 15.32 18.92 6.24
N PHE A 250 15.57 17.70 5.78
CA PHE A 250 16.45 17.40 4.65
C PHE A 250 15.59 16.89 3.51
N LYS A 251 15.85 17.35 2.28
CA LYS A 251 15.05 16.98 1.11
C LYS A 251 15.95 16.46 0.00
N LEU A 252 15.44 15.47 -0.73
CA LEU A 252 16.08 15.00 -1.95
C LEU A 252 15.03 14.67 -3.02
N GLY A 253 15.36 14.99 -4.27
CA GLY A 253 14.62 14.54 -5.44
C GLY A 253 15.29 13.32 -6.05
N TRP A 254 14.51 12.39 -6.57
CA TRP A 254 15.02 11.12 -7.09
C TRP A 254 14.23 10.64 -8.30
N GLN A 255 14.89 9.86 -9.15
CA GLN A 255 14.31 9.25 -10.34
C GLN A 255 14.84 7.82 -10.55
N ILE A 256 13.97 6.97 -11.09
CA ILE A 256 14.27 5.67 -11.67
C ILE A 256 13.78 5.71 -13.12
N THR A 257 14.74 5.78 -14.03
CA THR A 257 14.51 5.87 -15.48
C THR A 257 14.51 4.49 -16.14
N ASP A 258 15.29 3.55 -15.61
CA ASP A 258 15.21 2.16 -16.06
C ASP A 258 14.06 1.45 -15.33
N ILE A 259 12.95 1.30 -16.04
CA ILE A 259 11.72 0.67 -15.57
C ILE A 259 11.41 -0.64 -16.30
N THR A 260 12.42 -1.32 -16.85
CA THR A 260 12.24 -2.64 -17.46
C THR A 260 11.50 -3.59 -16.47
N PRO A 261 10.44 -4.32 -16.88
CA PRO A 261 10.06 -4.67 -18.25
C PRO A 261 9.07 -3.72 -18.95
N TYR A 262 8.68 -2.59 -18.34
CA TYR A 262 7.72 -1.67 -18.95
C TYR A 262 8.34 -0.98 -20.17
N LYS A 263 7.52 -0.77 -21.20
CA LYS A 263 7.94 -0.13 -22.46
C LYS A 263 8.13 1.38 -22.32
N THR A 264 7.35 2.01 -21.44
CA THR A 264 7.36 3.47 -21.23
C THR A 264 6.93 3.84 -19.83
N GLY A 265 7.37 5.01 -19.37
CA GLY A 265 7.06 5.55 -18.06
C GLY A 265 8.30 6.03 -17.32
N MET A 266 8.09 6.39 -16.05
CA MET A 266 9.12 6.86 -15.15
C MET A 266 8.62 6.71 -13.71
N ILE A 267 9.54 6.53 -12.77
CA ILE A 267 9.23 6.64 -11.35
C ILE A 267 10.09 7.75 -10.78
N SER A 268 9.47 8.70 -10.09
CA SER A 268 10.19 9.82 -9.50
C SER A 268 9.47 10.34 -8.27
N GLY A 269 10.20 11.12 -7.48
CA GLY A 269 9.59 11.80 -6.35
C GLY A 269 10.57 12.68 -5.60
N SER A 270 10.06 13.16 -4.47
CA SER A 270 10.83 13.80 -3.43
C SER A 270 10.67 13.03 -2.11
N LEU A 271 11.73 13.00 -1.32
CA LEU A 271 11.73 12.48 0.03
C LEU A 271 12.12 13.62 0.98
N THR A 272 11.24 13.90 1.93
CA THR A 272 11.53 14.78 3.08
C THR A 272 11.92 13.93 4.29
N ILE A 273 13.01 14.30 4.95
CA ILE A 273 13.55 13.63 6.12
C ILE A 273 13.49 14.63 7.26
N LYS A 274 12.60 14.40 8.22
CA LYS A 274 12.48 15.19 9.44
C LYS A 274 13.46 14.64 10.48
N VAL A 275 14.57 15.34 10.68
CA VAL A 275 15.59 14.96 11.65
C VAL A 275 15.31 15.65 12.98
N THR A 276 15.29 14.88 14.07
CA THR A 276 15.24 15.38 15.44
C THR A 276 16.46 14.89 16.20
N ILE A 277 17.28 15.80 16.74
CA ILE A 277 18.42 15.44 17.59
C ILE A 277 18.03 15.60 19.05
N LYS A 278 18.03 14.50 19.82
CA LYS A 278 17.71 14.51 21.25
C LYS A 278 18.79 15.30 22.00
N GLY A 279 18.41 16.45 22.55
CA GLY A 279 19.32 17.32 23.29
C GLY A 279 19.03 18.82 23.14
N GLU A 280 18.29 19.23 22.11
CA GLU A 280 17.90 20.64 21.90
C GLU A 280 16.44 20.89 22.31
N THR A 281 16.24 20.97 23.63
CA THR A 281 15.13 21.57 24.42
C THR A 281 13.66 21.13 24.29
N LYS A 282 13.16 20.73 25.49
CA LYS A 282 11.80 20.62 26.09
C LYS A 282 10.79 19.62 25.50
N PRO A 283 10.18 18.76 26.37
CA PRO A 283 9.23 17.75 25.94
C PRO A 283 7.84 18.38 25.71
N ASP A 284 7.24 18.08 24.57
CA ASP A 284 5.79 18.15 24.39
C ASP A 284 5.17 16.94 25.13
N PRO A 285 3.96 17.06 25.73
CA PRO A 285 3.47 16.06 26.67
C PRO A 285 3.29 14.71 25.97
N GLU A 286 3.76 13.64 26.61
CA GLU A 286 3.59 12.27 26.11
C GLU A 286 2.10 11.95 25.97
N PRO A 287 1.70 11.15 24.95
CA PRO A 287 0.41 10.49 24.96
C PRO A 287 0.25 9.76 26.30
N THR A 288 -0.82 10.06 27.03
CA THR A 288 -0.93 9.71 28.46
C THR A 288 -1.11 8.21 28.75
N ASP A 289 -1.08 7.33 27.73
CA ASP A 289 -1.25 5.88 27.92
C ASP A 289 -0.43 5.04 26.92
N MET A 290 0.84 4.83 27.24
CA MET A 290 1.81 4.02 26.47
C MET A 290 2.08 2.67 27.16
N VAL A 291 2.47 1.67 26.37
CA VAL A 291 2.96 0.35 26.82
C VAL A 291 4.37 0.10 26.31
N ASN A 292 5.17 -0.56 27.13
CA ASN A 292 6.50 -1.02 26.72
C ASN A 292 6.36 -2.26 25.84
N VAL A 293 7.11 -2.30 24.74
CA VAL A 293 7.32 -3.52 23.96
C VAL A 293 8.71 -4.05 24.28
N TYR A 294 8.77 -5.21 24.90
CA TYR A 294 10.00 -5.89 25.29
C TYR A 294 10.50 -6.78 24.17
N ARG A 295 11.82 -6.81 23.95
CA ARG A 295 12.49 -7.71 23.01
C ARG A 295 13.23 -8.80 23.77
N LEU A 296 12.98 -10.06 23.41
CA LEU A 296 13.66 -11.21 23.98
C LEU A 296 14.35 -11.99 22.87
N LEU A 297 15.63 -12.31 23.05
CA LEU A 297 16.39 -13.17 22.13
C LEU A 297 16.38 -14.62 22.62
N ASN A 298 15.93 -15.54 21.79
CA ASN A 298 16.14 -16.96 22.01
C ASN A 298 17.60 -17.33 21.71
N THR A 299 18.39 -17.59 22.75
CA THR A 299 19.83 -17.87 22.62
C THR A 299 20.16 -19.18 21.89
N ARG A 300 19.17 -20.07 21.69
CA ARG A 300 19.35 -21.35 21.00
C ARG A 300 18.99 -21.29 19.52
N THR A 301 17.98 -20.51 19.15
CA THR A 301 17.49 -20.42 17.75
C THR A 301 17.93 -19.13 17.05
N GLY A 302 18.38 -18.14 17.80
CA GLY A 302 18.69 -16.80 17.31
C GLY A 302 17.45 -15.91 17.14
N ARG A 303 16.23 -16.42 17.38
CA ARG A 303 14.97 -15.73 17.08
C ARG A 303 14.55 -14.73 18.16
N HIS A 304 13.99 -13.61 17.73
CA HIS A 304 13.41 -12.62 18.64
C HIS A 304 11.91 -12.85 18.92
N LEU A 305 11.48 -12.48 20.12
CA LEU A 305 10.09 -12.33 20.53
C LEU A 305 9.85 -10.90 20.99
N TYR A 306 8.73 -10.32 20.57
CA TYR A 306 8.28 -8.99 20.99
C TYR A 306 6.96 -9.09 21.74
N THR A 307 6.92 -8.56 22.97
CA THR A 307 5.73 -8.66 23.81
C THR A 307 5.51 -7.42 24.67
N THR A 308 4.25 -7.07 24.88
CA THR A 308 3.80 -6.09 25.88
C THR A 308 3.47 -6.75 27.22
N ASP A 309 3.41 -8.09 27.27
CA ASP A 309 3.07 -8.85 28.47
C ASP A 309 4.31 -9.03 29.36
N GLU A 310 4.29 -8.34 30.50
CA GLU A 310 5.35 -8.45 31.53
C GLU A 310 5.49 -9.86 32.11
N ASN A 311 4.39 -10.62 32.19
CA ASN A 311 4.42 -12.00 32.66
C ASN A 311 5.02 -12.94 31.60
N GLU A 312 4.69 -12.79 30.31
CA GLU A 312 5.35 -13.53 29.22
C GLU A 312 6.87 -13.26 29.24
N ARG A 313 7.26 -11.99 29.34
CA ARG A 313 8.66 -11.58 29.49
C ARG A 313 9.31 -12.25 30.70
N ALA A 314 8.72 -12.15 31.88
CA ALA A 314 9.30 -12.67 33.13
C ALA A 314 9.49 -14.19 33.11
N VAL A 315 8.48 -14.92 32.63
CA VAL A 315 8.51 -16.39 32.55
C VAL A 315 9.58 -16.86 31.56
N LEU A 316 9.67 -16.23 30.38
CA LEU A 316 10.65 -16.62 29.37
C LEU A 316 12.09 -16.32 29.83
N SER A 317 12.32 -15.16 30.43
CA SER A 317 13.62 -14.77 30.98
C SER A 317 14.07 -15.68 32.12
N ALA A 318 13.16 -16.15 32.98
CA ALA A 318 13.47 -17.09 34.06
C ALA A 318 13.87 -18.49 33.56
N GLY A 319 13.39 -18.88 32.37
CA GLY A 319 13.65 -20.20 31.78
C GLY A 319 15.06 -20.39 31.20
N GLY A 320 15.93 -19.37 31.22
CA GLY A 320 17.34 -19.45 30.83
C GLY A 320 17.65 -19.60 29.33
N VAL A 321 16.63 -19.81 28.49
CA VAL A 321 16.77 -19.89 27.02
C VAL A 321 16.57 -18.54 26.35
N TRP A 322 15.71 -17.69 26.91
CA TRP A 322 15.43 -16.36 26.40
C TRP A 322 16.23 -15.33 27.17
N ARG A 323 17.02 -14.54 26.46
CA ARG A 323 17.73 -13.39 26.99
C ARG A 323 16.87 -12.15 26.81
N ASP A 324 16.54 -11.52 27.92
CA ASP A 324 15.88 -10.22 27.97
C ASP A 324 16.78 -9.14 27.39
N GLU A 325 16.39 -8.52 26.28
CA GLU A 325 17.11 -7.40 25.66
C GLU A 325 16.48 -6.04 26.02
N ALA A 326 15.66 -6.02 27.08
CA ALA A 326 14.95 -4.87 27.61
C ALA A 326 13.87 -4.30 26.65
N ILE A 327 13.53 -3.03 26.87
CA ILE A 327 12.48 -2.32 26.12
C ILE A 327 13.01 -1.99 24.73
N ALA A 328 12.40 -2.55 23.69
CA ALA A 328 12.74 -2.23 22.31
C ALA A 328 12.16 -0.87 21.89
N PHE A 329 10.89 -0.62 22.22
CA PHE A 329 10.17 0.62 21.89
C PHE A 329 8.87 0.72 22.72
N ARG A 330 8.14 1.84 22.62
CA ARG A 330 6.90 2.09 23.37
C ARG A 330 5.75 2.42 22.43
N GLN A 331 4.59 1.81 22.65
CA GLN A 331 3.44 1.95 21.75
C GLN A 331 2.20 2.41 22.51
N PRO A 332 1.25 3.12 21.87
CA PRO A 332 0.01 3.51 22.53
C PRO A 332 -0.86 2.29 22.85
N LYS A 333 -1.70 2.42 23.88
CA LYS A 333 -2.70 1.38 24.22
C LYS A 333 -3.92 1.34 23.32
N THR A 334 -4.07 2.31 22.42
CA THR A 334 -5.20 2.43 21.49
C THR A 334 -4.72 2.96 20.15
N GLY A 335 -5.36 2.60 19.04
CA GLY A 335 -5.05 3.14 17.72
C GLY A 335 -5.23 2.11 16.61
N ALA A 336 -4.42 2.24 15.55
CA ALA A 336 -4.37 1.26 14.47
C ALA A 336 -3.57 0.01 14.92
N PRO A 337 -4.08 -1.21 14.71
CA PRO A 337 -3.50 -2.41 15.33
C PRO A 337 -2.21 -2.89 14.65
N VAL A 338 -1.30 -3.45 15.45
CA VAL A 338 -0.24 -4.37 15.01
C VAL A 338 -0.62 -5.78 15.43
N TYR A 339 -0.75 -6.68 14.47
CA TYR A 339 -1.18 -8.05 14.66
C TYR A 339 -0.01 -8.98 14.93
N ARG A 340 -0.14 -9.90 15.89
CA ARG A 340 0.82 -10.98 16.14
C ARG A 340 0.31 -12.28 15.51
N LEU A 341 1.18 -12.97 14.78
CA LEU A 341 0.94 -14.30 14.26
C LEU A 341 1.99 -15.27 14.78
N ALA A 342 1.62 -16.55 14.90
CA ALA A 342 2.55 -17.62 15.23
C ALA A 342 2.46 -18.81 14.28
N ARG A 343 3.61 -19.48 14.09
CA ARG A 343 3.72 -20.71 13.29
C ARG A 343 4.89 -21.56 13.77
N ARG A 344 4.62 -22.75 14.32
CA ARG A 344 5.66 -23.72 14.73
C ARG A 344 6.77 -23.11 15.63
N GLY A 345 6.39 -22.20 16.53
CA GLY A 345 7.33 -21.50 17.43
C GLY A 345 8.00 -20.26 16.83
N GLU A 346 7.62 -19.85 15.61
CA GLU A 346 7.92 -18.54 15.02
C GLU A 346 6.83 -17.56 15.38
N HIS A 347 7.21 -16.28 15.46
CA HIS A 347 6.27 -15.18 15.62
C HIS A 347 6.53 -14.13 14.54
N HIS A 348 5.47 -13.48 14.08
CA HIS A 348 5.49 -12.39 13.11
C HIS A 348 4.60 -11.25 13.60
N TRP A 349 5.00 -10.01 13.35
CA TRP A 349 4.22 -8.82 13.66
C TRP A 349 4.01 -7.96 12.44
N THR A 350 2.77 -7.56 12.19
CA THR A 350 2.45 -6.74 11.03
C THR A 350 1.36 -5.72 11.32
N ALA A 351 1.54 -4.51 10.79
CA ALA A 351 0.49 -3.49 10.72
C ALA A 351 -0.44 -3.69 9.50
N SER A 352 -0.05 -4.55 8.55
CA SER A 352 -0.82 -4.82 7.34
C SER A 352 -1.85 -5.90 7.59
N LEU A 353 -3.13 -5.52 7.56
CA LEU A 353 -4.24 -6.47 7.63
C LEU A 353 -4.22 -7.45 6.43
N VAL A 354 -3.75 -7.00 5.27
CA VAL A 354 -3.58 -7.84 4.07
C VAL A 354 -2.52 -8.91 4.31
N GLU A 355 -1.36 -8.56 4.87
CA GLU A 355 -0.32 -9.53 5.22
C GLU A 355 -0.82 -10.51 6.29
N TYR A 356 -1.46 -10.00 7.34
CA TYR A 356 -2.02 -10.81 8.42
C TYR A 356 -3.00 -11.86 7.90
N THR A 357 -3.97 -11.45 7.09
CA THR A 357 -5.00 -12.34 6.53
C THR A 357 -4.41 -13.34 5.53
N ALA A 358 -3.47 -12.92 4.68
CA ALA A 358 -2.79 -13.81 3.74
C ALA A 358 -1.99 -14.91 4.47
N LEU A 359 -1.25 -14.55 5.52
CA LEU A 359 -0.46 -15.50 6.32
C LEU A 359 -1.33 -16.59 6.97
N ILE A 360 -2.53 -16.23 7.44
CA ILE A 360 -3.50 -17.18 8.00
C ILE A 360 -4.09 -18.05 6.90
N ASN A 361 -4.61 -17.44 5.84
CA ASN A 361 -5.42 -18.14 4.84
C ASN A 361 -4.61 -19.01 3.87
N HIS A 362 -3.35 -18.66 3.61
CA HIS A 362 -2.54 -19.29 2.56
C HIS A 362 -1.24 -19.91 3.06
N PHE A 363 -0.72 -19.47 4.20
CA PHE A 363 0.64 -19.86 4.65
C PHE A 363 0.67 -20.63 5.98
N GLY A 364 -0.50 -20.93 6.55
CA GLY A 364 -0.66 -21.78 7.73
C GLY A 364 -0.15 -21.15 9.02
N TRP A 365 -0.22 -19.83 9.12
CA TRP A 365 -0.01 -19.10 10.36
C TRP A 365 -1.31 -19.06 11.20
N THR A 366 -1.16 -18.92 12.51
CA THR A 366 -2.27 -18.71 13.44
C THR A 366 -2.20 -17.28 13.97
N GLY A 367 -3.29 -16.53 13.89
CA GLY A 367 -3.39 -15.20 14.50
C GLY A 367 -3.58 -15.30 16.02
N GLU A 368 -2.81 -14.52 16.79
CA GLU A 368 -2.77 -14.60 18.26
C GLU A 368 -3.37 -13.36 18.98
N ASN A 369 -4.07 -12.49 18.24
CA ASN A 369 -4.66 -11.17 18.62
C ASN A 369 -3.79 -9.94 18.26
N VAL A 370 -4.33 -8.75 18.54
CA VAL A 370 -3.60 -7.46 18.47
C VAL A 370 -2.52 -7.44 19.55
N ALA A 371 -1.27 -7.23 19.13
CA ALA A 371 -0.11 -7.22 20.02
C ALA A 371 0.03 -5.87 20.74
N TRP A 372 -0.18 -4.78 19.99
CA TRP A 372 -0.19 -3.38 20.42
C TRP A 372 -0.79 -2.52 19.30
N TYR A 373 -0.83 -1.21 19.50
CA TYR A 373 -1.31 -0.25 18.50
C TYR A 373 -0.17 0.65 18.01
N MET A 374 -0.28 1.16 16.79
CA MET A 374 0.70 2.05 16.18
C MET A 374 0.55 3.47 16.70
N ASP A 375 1.69 4.13 16.94
CA ASP A 375 1.75 5.57 17.01
C ASP A 375 1.92 6.16 15.59
N ASN A 376 0.81 6.50 14.95
CA ASN A 376 0.82 7.06 13.58
C ASN A 376 1.59 8.40 13.49
N ASP A 377 1.70 9.13 14.61
CA ASP A 377 2.42 10.40 14.71
C ASP A 377 3.77 10.25 15.44
N GLY A 378 4.22 9.01 15.67
CA GLY A 378 5.44 8.70 16.39
C GLY A 378 6.68 9.19 15.64
N PRO A 379 7.60 9.94 16.29
CA PRO A 379 8.78 10.50 15.61
C PRO A 379 9.88 9.48 15.30
N VAL A 380 9.74 8.23 15.75
CA VAL A 380 10.76 7.18 15.60
C VAL A 380 10.19 6.03 14.77
N ALA A 381 10.86 5.65 13.69
CA ALA A 381 10.49 4.46 12.91
C ALA A 381 10.97 3.17 13.60
N VAL A 382 10.16 2.12 13.52
CA VAL A 382 10.55 0.73 13.79
C VAL A 382 10.76 0.03 12.45
N TYR A 383 11.97 -0.36 12.16
CA TYR A 383 12.36 -1.03 10.92
C TYR A 383 12.20 -2.54 11.02
N ARG A 384 11.79 -3.20 9.93
CA ARG A 384 11.65 -4.66 9.82
C ARG A 384 12.73 -5.25 8.92
N LEU A 385 13.35 -6.35 9.33
CA LEU A 385 14.23 -7.15 8.48
C LEU A 385 13.86 -8.61 8.54
N CYS A 386 14.07 -9.35 7.45
CA CYS A 386 13.90 -10.79 7.36
C CYS A 386 15.24 -11.50 7.18
N SER A 387 15.54 -12.49 8.02
CA SER A 387 16.74 -13.33 7.88
C SER A 387 16.50 -14.47 6.88
N LEU A 388 17.33 -14.52 5.85
CA LEU A 388 17.32 -15.59 4.85
C LEU A 388 17.83 -16.93 5.39
N LYS A 389 18.49 -16.94 6.54
CA LYS A 389 19.02 -18.18 7.16
C LYS A 389 17.94 -19.01 7.83
N ASN A 390 17.00 -18.37 8.51
CA ASN A 390 16.06 -19.05 9.41
C ASN A 390 14.63 -18.48 9.34
N GLY A 391 14.35 -17.54 8.44
CA GLY A 391 13.04 -16.91 8.26
C GLY A 391 12.62 -15.96 9.40
N GLU A 392 13.56 -15.57 10.25
CA GLU A 392 13.31 -14.69 11.38
C GLU A 392 13.01 -13.26 10.94
N HIS A 393 12.05 -12.61 11.59
CA HIS A 393 11.84 -11.17 11.45
C HIS A 393 12.40 -10.44 12.67
N LEU A 394 13.21 -9.40 12.42
CA LEU A 394 13.72 -8.49 13.43
C LEU A 394 13.03 -7.13 13.29
N TYR A 395 12.65 -6.55 14.43
CA TYR A 395 12.06 -5.22 14.54
C TYR A 395 12.95 -4.34 15.42
N THR A 396 13.43 -3.23 14.88
CA THR A 396 14.38 -2.37 15.60
C THR A 396 14.12 -0.89 15.35
N LYS A 397 14.24 -0.09 16.42
CA LYS A 397 14.31 1.38 16.31
C LYS A 397 15.75 1.86 16.07
N ASP A 398 16.73 0.97 16.22
CA ASP A 398 18.13 1.27 15.97
C ASP A 398 18.37 1.13 14.47
N PHE A 399 18.40 2.28 13.80
CA PHE A 399 18.65 2.32 12.38
C PHE A 399 20.05 1.80 12.00
N ASN A 400 21.04 1.91 12.90
CA ASN A 400 22.36 1.32 12.67
C ASN A 400 22.31 -0.22 12.75
N GLU A 401 21.54 -0.80 13.68
CA GLU A 401 21.29 -2.26 13.73
C GLU A 401 20.64 -2.75 12.43
N TYR A 402 19.63 -2.03 11.94
CA TYR A 402 19.00 -2.29 10.65
C TYR A 402 20.01 -2.28 9.51
N GLN A 403 20.82 -1.23 9.42
CA GLN A 403 21.80 -1.07 8.34
C GLN A 403 22.91 -2.13 8.35
N VAL A 404 23.40 -2.50 9.54
CA VAL A 404 24.44 -3.51 9.70
C VAL A 404 23.92 -4.87 9.27
N LEU A 405 22.67 -5.19 9.59
CA LEU A 405 22.06 -6.47 9.23
C LEU A 405 21.71 -6.53 7.74
N ASP A 406 21.05 -5.51 7.19
CA ASP A 406 20.71 -5.43 5.76
C ASP A 406 21.95 -5.49 4.84
N ALA A 407 23.10 -5.02 5.31
CA ALA A 407 24.35 -5.13 4.56
C ALA A 407 24.93 -6.57 4.50
N ARG A 408 24.38 -7.51 5.28
CA ARG A 408 24.82 -8.91 5.26
C ARG A 408 24.00 -9.71 4.26
N ALA A 409 24.65 -10.65 3.58
CA ALA A 409 24.00 -11.51 2.58
C ALA A 409 22.90 -12.44 3.13
N ASP A 410 22.77 -12.54 4.46
CA ASP A 410 21.79 -13.41 5.14
C ASP A 410 20.58 -12.66 5.70
N TRP A 411 20.41 -11.39 5.36
CA TRP A 411 19.28 -10.56 5.77
C TRP A 411 18.77 -9.72 4.59
N ILE A 412 17.48 -9.39 4.64
CA ILE A 412 16.82 -8.45 3.73
C ILE A 412 16.10 -7.42 4.60
N GLY A 413 16.43 -6.15 4.45
CA GLY A 413 15.65 -5.05 5.01
C GLY A 413 14.33 -4.87 4.28
N GLU A 414 13.24 -4.80 5.03
CA GLU A 414 11.86 -4.69 4.51
C GLU A 414 11.26 -3.28 4.74
N GLY A 415 12.09 -2.32 5.16
CA GLY A 415 11.68 -0.93 5.38
C GLY A 415 11.04 -0.69 6.75
N ILE A 416 10.17 0.33 6.82
CA ILE A 416 9.51 0.77 8.06
C ILE A 416 8.28 -0.12 8.29
N ALA A 417 8.22 -0.75 9.46
CA ALA A 417 7.09 -1.55 9.89
C ALA A 417 5.95 -0.67 10.43
N TRP A 418 6.31 0.30 11.29
CA TRP A 418 5.42 1.29 11.91
C TRP A 418 6.26 2.34 12.66
N HIS A 419 5.62 3.34 13.27
CA HIS A 419 6.25 4.37 14.10
C HIS A 419 6.02 4.17 15.61
N THR A 420 6.85 4.80 16.44
CA THR A 420 6.90 4.73 17.92
C THR A 420 7.34 6.07 18.51
N ARG A 421 7.04 6.31 19.81
CA ARG A 421 7.62 7.41 20.61
C ARG A 421 8.86 7.01 21.40
#